data_AF-A0A368KUV7-F1
#
_entry.id   AF-A0A368KUV7-F1
#
_cell.length_a   1.000
_cell.length_b   1.000
_cell.length_c   1.000
_cell.angle_alpha   90.00
_cell.angle_beta   90.00
_cell.angle_gamma   90.00
#
_symmetry.space_group_name_H-M   'P 1'
#
loop_
_entity.id
_entity.type
_entity.pdbx_description
1 polymer ?
#
loop_
_entity_poly.entity_id
_entity_poly.type
_entity_poly.pdbx_seq_one_letter_code
_entity_poly.pdbx_strand_id
1 'polypeptide(L)'
;MTKYYAWPAIIIGALLLSGCLDFGPNISTTKPTAEHVKYCRSEMYLNPQIIIEPQGFKLLSGIDRYVEFKFVAHTNDVSKLFLSPPVDALLMQPNYVFNGGSDEVWWDPPSSGLIGANYNLPNVRFMKAAYVDNGDGTLTVYIIWHET
;
A
#
# COMPACT_ATOMS: atom_id res chain seq x y z
N MET A 1 -18.88 -18.77 74.79
CA MET A 1 -18.28 -17.57 74.16
C MET A 1 -17.14 -18.02 73.27
N THR A 2 -17.35 -18.08 71.97
CA THR A 2 -16.32 -18.49 71.01
C THR A 2 -16.32 -17.47 69.88
N LYS A 3 -15.24 -16.70 69.77
CA LYS A 3 -15.09 -15.61 68.80
C LYS A 3 -14.66 -16.19 67.45
N TYR A 4 -15.43 -15.93 66.40
CA TYR A 4 -15.02 -16.18 65.01
C TYR A 4 -14.36 -14.91 64.45
N TYR A 5 -13.11 -15.02 64.03
CA TYR A 5 -12.41 -13.98 63.26
C TYR A 5 -12.62 -14.23 61.78
N ALA A 6 -13.40 -13.37 61.12
CA ALA A 6 -13.53 -13.34 59.67
C ALA A 6 -12.35 -12.56 59.07
N TRP A 7 -11.51 -13.23 58.29
CA TRP A 7 -10.50 -12.59 57.45
C TRP A 7 -11.15 -12.17 56.11
N PRO A 8 -10.89 -10.97 55.58
CA PRO A 8 -11.34 -10.62 54.23
C PRO A 8 -10.42 -11.29 53.21
N ALA A 9 -10.97 -12.22 52.42
CA ALA A 9 -10.32 -12.71 51.22
C ALA A 9 -10.35 -11.59 50.16
N ILE A 10 -9.21 -10.94 49.92
CA ILE A 10 -9.04 -10.02 48.81
C ILE A 10 -8.83 -10.88 47.55
N ILE A 11 -9.89 -11.04 46.74
CA ILE A 11 -9.80 -11.60 45.40
C ILE A 11 -9.26 -10.50 44.49
N ILE A 12 -7.95 -10.52 44.22
CA ILE A 12 -7.34 -9.71 43.18
C ILE A 12 -7.73 -10.34 41.84
N GLY A 13 -8.76 -9.81 41.21
CA GLY A 13 -9.13 -10.15 39.83
C GLY A 13 -8.08 -9.61 38.86
N ALA A 14 -7.25 -10.50 38.32
CA ALA A 14 -6.38 -10.18 37.21
C ALA A 14 -7.25 -10.03 35.94
N LEU A 15 -7.54 -8.79 35.57
CA LEU A 15 -8.08 -8.42 34.25
C LEU A 15 -7.00 -8.69 33.19
N LEU A 16 -6.99 -9.91 32.64
CA LEU A 16 -6.29 -10.23 31.42
C LEU A 16 -7.01 -9.54 30.25
N LEU A 17 -6.57 -8.34 29.89
CA LEU A 17 -6.94 -7.68 28.64
C LEU A 17 -6.25 -8.41 27.48
N SER A 18 -6.68 -9.62 27.16
CA SER A 18 -6.37 -10.29 25.90
C SER A 18 -7.25 -9.71 24.78
N GLY A 19 -7.16 -8.40 24.56
CA GLY A 19 -7.67 -7.81 23.33
C GLY A 19 -6.72 -8.24 22.21
N CYS A 20 -7.15 -9.18 21.35
CA CYS A 20 -6.46 -9.35 20.06
C CYS A 20 -6.49 -7.99 19.36
N LEU A 21 -5.32 -7.41 19.12
CA LEU A 21 -5.20 -6.24 18.25
C LEU A 21 -5.72 -6.65 16.87
N ASP A 22 -6.84 -6.09 16.45
CA ASP A 22 -7.38 -6.25 15.10
C ASP A 22 -6.83 -5.13 14.23
N PHE A 23 -5.88 -5.47 13.36
CA PHE A 23 -5.26 -4.53 12.43
C PHE A 23 -6.09 -4.33 11.16
N GLY A 24 -7.23 -5.00 11.05
CA GLY A 24 -8.07 -5.01 9.85
C GLY A 24 -7.71 -6.14 8.88
N PRO A 25 -8.46 -6.26 7.77
CA PRO A 25 -8.32 -7.38 6.86
C PRO A 25 -7.09 -7.26 5.97
N ASN A 26 -6.54 -8.42 5.61
CA ASN A 26 -5.68 -8.58 4.44
C ASN A 26 -6.55 -8.80 3.20
N ILE A 27 -6.21 -8.16 2.09
CA ILE A 27 -6.97 -8.20 0.84
C ILE A 27 -6.01 -8.45 -0.32
N SER A 28 -6.38 -9.31 -1.26
CA SER A 28 -5.72 -9.47 -2.56
C SER A 28 -6.80 -9.69 -3.62
N THR A 29 -6.77 -8.93 -4.71
CA THR A 29 -7.80 -9.00 -5.76
C THR A 29 -7.29 -8.46 -7.10
N THR A 30 -7.75 -9.06 -8.20
CA THR A 30 -7.58 -8.55 -9.57
C THR A 30 -8.73 -7.64 -10.03
N LYS A 31 -9.72 -7.41 -9.17
CA LYS A 31 -10.85 -6.51 -9.41
C LYS A 31 -10.95 -5.48 -8.28
N PRO A 32 -10.02 -4.52 -8.20
CA PRO A 32 -10.06 -3.47 -7.17
C PRO A 32 -11.38 -2.70 -7.22
N THR A 33 -11.96 -2.42 -6.06
CA THR A 33 -13.19 -1.63 -5.95
C THR A 33 -12.87 -0.14 -6.10
N ALA A 34 -13.91 0.69 -6.28
CA ALA A 34 -13.75 2.15 -6.29
C ALA A 34 -13.12 2.68 -4.98
N GLU A 35 -13.42 2.06 -3.83
CA GLU A 35 -12.83 2.45 -2.55
C GLU A 35 -11.34 2.06 -2.47
N HIS A 36 -10.93 0.90 -2.99
CA HIS A 36 -9.50 0.55 -3.10
C HIS A 36 -8.76 1.56 -3.98
N VAL A 37 -9.33 1.91 -5.12
CA VAL A 37 -8.74 2.90 -6.04
C VAL A 37 -8.64 4.26 -5.34
N LYS A 38 -9.70 4.71 -4.66
CA LYS A 38 -9.71 5.97 -3.92
C LYS A 38 -8.64 5.99 -2.83
N TYR A 39 -8.49 4.89 -2.09
CA TYR A 39 -7.41 4.72 -1.12
C TYR A 39 -6.03 4.86 -1.78
N CYS A 40 -5.76 4.11 -2.85
CA CYS A 40 -4.48 4.20 -3.56
C CYS A 40 -4.22 5.61 -4.11
N ARG A 41 -5.23 6.29 -4.65
CA ARG A 41 -5.08 7.67 -5.12
C ARG A 41 -4.65 8.62 -4.02
N SER A 42 -5.24 8.47 -2.82
CA SER A 42 -4.87 9.25 -1.64
C SER A 42 -3.44 8.96 -1.19
N GLU A 43 -3.14 7.69 -0.90
CA GLU A 43 -1.89 7.33 -0.22
C GLU A 43 -0.66 7.34 -1.13
N MET A 44 -0.86 7.06 -2.43
CA MET A 44 0.19 7.02 -3.45
C MET A 44 0.25 8.32 -4.27
N TYR A 45 -0.52 9.34 -3.86
CA TYR A 45 -0.55 10.66 -4.51
C TYR A 45 -0.83 10.59 -6.01
N LEU A 46 -1.74 9.72 -6.46
CA LEU A 46 -2.09 9.62 -7.88
C LEU A 46 -2.98 10.79 -8.27
N ASN A 47 -2.72 11.40 -9.43
CA ASN A 47 -3.54 12.49 -9.94
C ASN A 47 -4.98 12.01 -10.21
N PRO A 48 -6.00 12.59 -9.55
CA PRO A 48 -7.39 12.13 -9.68
C PRO A 48 -7.98 12.32 -11.10
N GLN A 49 -7.38 13.16 -11.94
CA GLN A 49 -7.83 13.41 -13.30
C GLN A 49 -7.35 12.34 -14.30
N ILE A 50 -6.34 11.54 -13.94
CA ILE A 50 -5.86 10.46 -14.81
C ILE A 50 -6.85 9.31 -14.78
N ILE A 51 -7.28 8.89 -15.97
CA ILE A 51 -8.09 7.68 -16.15
C ILE A 51 -7.18 6.48 -15.95
N ILE A 52 -7.58 5.58 -15.04
CA ILE A 52 -6.86 4.34 -14.76
C ILE A 52 -7.78 3.14 -14.87
N GLU A 53 -7.22 2.02 -15.31
CA GLU A 53 -7.84 0.69 -15.29
C GLU A 53 -7.10 -0.18 -14.27
N PRO A 54 -7.68 -0.39 -13.07
CA PRO A 54 -7.07 -1.21 -12.04
C PRO A 54 -6.96 -2.67 -12.49
N GLN A 55 -5.76 -3.25 -12.35
CA GLN A 55 -5.50 -4.65 -12.71
C GLN A 55 -5.25 -5.54 -11.49
N GLY A 56 -4.79 -4.96 -10.38
CA GLY A 56 -4.69 -5.68 -9.13
C GLY A 56 -4.36 -4.79 -7.94
N PHE A 57 -4.76 -5.28 -6.77
CA PHE A 57 -4.60 -4.61 -5.50
C PHE A 57 -4.33 -5.63 -4.41
N LYS A 58 -3.33 -5.38 -3.59
CA LYS A 58 -3.05 -6.11 -2.36
C LYS A 58 -2.91 -5.13 -1.21
N LEU A 59 -3.56 -5.41 -0.09
CA LEU A 59 -3.35 -4.74 1.19
C LEU A 59 -3.00 -5.80 2.22
N LEU A 60 -1.85 -5.64 2.86
CA LEU A 60 -1.50 -6.34 4.08
C LEU A 60 -1.60 -5.35 5.23
N SER A 61 -2.44 -5.70 6.19
CA SER A 61 -2.69 -4.93 7.40
C SER A 61 -1.89 -5.53 8.56
N GLY A 62 -1.26 -4.67 9.33
CA GLY A 62 -0.46 -5.02 10.51
C GLY A 62 -0.26 -3.78 11.37
N ILE A 63 0.85 -3.74 12.13
CA ILE A 63 1.29 -2.49 12.78
C ILE A 63 1.50 -1.42 11.71
N ASP A 64 2.13 -1.82 10.60
CA ASP A 64 2.29 -1.03 9.39
C ASP A 64 1.43 -1.61 8.28
N ARG A 65 0.96 -0.75 7.38
CA ARG A 65 0.30 -1.18 6.15
C ARG A 65 1.28 -1.33 5.00
N TYR A 66 1.03 -2.35 4.19
CA TYR A 66 1.76 -2.59 2.95
C TYR A 66 0.75 -2.77 1.81
N VAL A 67 0.99 -2.09 0.69
CA VAL A 67 0.09 -2.08 -0.46
C VAL A 67 0.84 -2.29 -1.76
N GLU A 68 0.32 -3.19 -2.59
CA GLU A 68 0.68 -3.30 -4.00
C GLU A 68 -0.50 -2.87 -4.85
N PHE A 69 -0.24 -2.06 -5.86
CA PHE A 69 -1.26 -1.60 -6.79
C PHE A 69 -0.71 -1.59 -8.21
N LYS A 70 -1.37 -2.35 -9.08
CA LYS A 70 -1.08 -2.43 -10.52
C LYS A 70 -2.26 -1.89 -11.30
N PHE A 71 -1.99 -1.03 -12.27
CA PHE A 71 -3.02 -0.45 -13.13
C PHE A 71 -2.45 0.00 -14.47
N VAL A 72 -3.33 0.17 -15.46
CA VAL A 72 -3.00 0.86 -16.70
C VAL A 72 -3.47 2.30 -16.60
N ALA A 73 -2.59 3.25 -16.88
CA ALA A 73 -2.89 4.67 -16.93
C ALA A 73 -3.06 5.12 -18.39
N HIS A 74 -4.14 5.85 -18.69
CA HIS A 74 -4.41 6.39 -20.02
C HIS A 74 -3.70 7.73 -20.22
N THR A 75 -2.37 7.66 -20.32
CA THR A 75 -1.47 8.77 -20.62
C THR A 75 -0.15 8.18 -21.10
N ASN A 76 0.62 8.92 -21.89
CA ASN A 76 2.04 8.63 -22.15
C ASN A 76 2.98 9.61 -21.43
N ASP A 77 2.41 10.54 -20.66
CA ASP A 77 3.11 11.57 -19.94
C ASP A 77 3.10 11.26 -18.45
N VAL A 78 4.22 10.73 -17.95
CA VAL A 78 4.39 10.32 -16.56
C VAL A 78 4.29 11.49 -15.59
N SER A 79 4.59 12.73 -16.03
CA SER A 79 4.48 13.91 -15.17
C SER A 79 3.06 14.19 -14.70
N LYS A 80 2.06 13.63 -15.41
CA LYS A 80 0.65 13.77 -15.03
C LYS A 80 0.17 12.68 -14.09
N LEU A 81 0.94 11.60 -13.89
CA LEU A 81 0.51 10.41 -13.16
C LEU A 81 0.34 10.67 -11.66
N PHE A 82 1.24 11.49 -11.09
CA PHE A 82 1.26 11.80 -9.67
C PHE A 82 1.00 13.27 -9.39
N LEU A 83 0.49 13.56 -8.21
CA LEU A 83 0.49 14.89 -7.62
C LEU A 83 1.92 15.22 -7.18
N SER A 84 2.45 16.32 -7.70
CA SER A 84 3.75 16.86 -7.33
C SER A 84 3.55 18.26 -6.70
N PRO A 85 4.00 18.49 -5.45
CA PRO A 85 4.59 17.52 -4.50
C PRO A 85 3.57 16.52 -3.91
N PRO A 86 4.00 15.41 -3.26
CA PRO A 86 5.38 15.04 -2.90
C PRO A 86 6.09 14.11 -3.88
N VAL A 87 5.44 13.65 -4.94
CA VAL A 87 6.02 12.69 -5.89
C VAL A 87 6.49 13.41 -7.15
N ASP A 88 7.81 13.52 -7.32
CA ASP A 88 8.41 14.12 -8.51
C ASP A 88 8.78 13.05 -9.55
N ALA A 89 7.98 12.95 -10.62
CA ALA A 89 8.19 11.99 -11.69
C ALA A 89 9.53 12.19 -12.45
N LEU A 90 10.17 13.36 -12.34
CA LEU A 90 11.50 13.60 -12.93
C LEU A 90 12.61 12.76 -12.27
N LEU A 91 12.35 12.24 -11.07
CA LEU A 91 13.27 11.32 -10.39
C LEU A 91 13.26 9.92 -11.00
N MET A 92 12.28 9.58 -11.84
CA MET A 92 12.20 8.27 -12.46
C MET A 92 13.32 8.07 -13.49
N GLN A 93 14.02 6.94 -13.37
CA GLN A 93 15.17 6.59 -14.20
C GLN A 93 14.90 5.31 -15.00
N PRO A 94 15.43 5.20 -16.23
CA PRO A 94 15.36 3.96 -16.99
C PRO A 94 16.18 2.84 -16.35
N ASN A 95 15.89 1.60 -16.71
CA ASN A 95 16.51 0.39 -16.15
C ASN A 95 16.36 0.30 -14.63
N TYR A 96 15.25 0.80 -14.10
CA TYR A 96 14.95 0.72 -12.68
C TYR A 96 14.73 -0.74 -12.27
N VAL A 97 15.48 -1.19 -11.28
CA VAL A 97 15.35 -2.55 -10.73
C VAL A 97 14.24 -2.56 -9.69
N PHE A 98 13.06 -3.04 -10.09
CA PHE A 98 11.89 -3.10 -9.22
C PHE A 98 11.92 -4.36 -8.34
N ASN A 99 12.62 -4.27 -7.22
CA ASN A 99 12.72 -5.39 -6.25
C ASN A 99 11.59 -5.33 -5.21
N GLY A 100 10.99 -6.50 -4.96
CA GLY A 100 9.96 -6.72 -3.93
C GLY A 100 8.57 -6.94 -4.52
N GLY A 101 7.57 -6.95 -3.65
CA GLY A 101 6.19 -7.28 -4.01
C GLY A 101 5.85 -8.75 -3.82
N SER A 102 4.66 -9.13 -4.25
CA SER A 102 4.11 -10.47 -4.05
C SER A 102 4.46 -11.43 -5.17
N ASP A 103 4.20 -12.71 -4.92
CA ASP A 103 4.24 -13.80 -5.90
C ASP A 103 2.90 -13.99 -6.64
N GLU A 104 2.00 -13.01 -6.53
CA GLU A 104 0.70 -13.05 -7.18
C GLU A 104 0.87 -12.99 -8.71
N VAL A 105 0.13 -13.82 -9.46
CA VAL A 105 0.25 -13.90 -10.92
C VAL A 105 -0.01 -12.56 -11.62
N TRP A 106 -0.89 -11.73 -11.05
CA TRP A 106 -1.19 -10.40 -11.60
C TRP A 106 -0.10 -9.37 -11.29
N TRP A 107 0.76 -9.63 -10.30
CA TRP A 107 1.88 -8.79 -9.89
C TRP A 107 3.17 -9.26 -10.56
N ASP A 108 3.29 -8.89 -11.83
CA ASP A 108 4.29 -9.40 -12.78
C ASP A 108 5.15 -8.26 -13.38
N PRO A 109 5.82 -7.41 -12.58
CA PRO A 109 6.70 -6.39 -13.13
C PRO A 109 7.78 -7.06 -14.00
N PRO A 110 8.02 -6.58 -15.24
CA PRO A 110 9.04 -7.17 -16.10
C PRO A 110 10.42 -7.03 -15.49
N SER A 111 11.28 -8.03 -15.73
CA SER A 111 12.64 -8.08 -15.18
C SER A 111 13.58 -7.02 -15.75
N SER A 112 13.21 -6.34 -16.84
CA SER A 112 13.97 -5.25 -17.46
C SER A 112 13.03 -4.27 -18.18
N GLY A 113 13.56 -3.10 -18.55
CA GLY A 113 12.82 -2.08 -19.30
C GLY A 113 11.91 -1.17 -18.46
N LEU A 114 11.88 -1.35 -17.14
CA LEU A 114 11.14 -0.46 -16.24
C LEU A 114 11.80 0.92 -16.12
N ILE A 115 10.97 1.95 -16.08
CA ILE A 115 11.34 3.32 -15.70
C ILE A 115 10.70 3.58 -14.33
N GLY A 116 11.47 3.98 -13.32
CA GLY A 116 10.94 4.08 -11.96
C GLY A 116 11.83 4.80 -10.96
N ALA A 117 11.30 4.99 -9.75
CA ALA A 117 11.97 5.63 -8.64
C ALA A 117 11.45 5.16 -7.27
N ASN A 118 12.23 5.47 -6.25
CA ASN A 118 11.88 5.37 -4.84
C ASN A 118 11.52 6.75 -4.30
N TYR A 119 10.50 6.83 -3.46
CA TYR A 119 10.01 8.06 -2.86
C TYR A 119 9.89 7.90 -1.35
N ASN A 120 10.45 8.86 -0.62
CA ASN A 120 10.13 9.08 0.78
C ASN A 120 8.94 10.04 0.84
N LEU A 121 7.83 9.56 1.35
CA LEU A 121 6.58 10.30 1.44
C LEU A 121 6.42 10.89 2.86
N PRO A 122 5.57 11.92 3.03
CA PRO A 122 5.22 12.44 4.34
C PRO A 122 4.71 11.34 5.29
N ASN A 123 4.90 11.53 6.60
CA ASN A 123 4.42 10.63 7.66
C ASN A 123 5.05 9.23 7.65
N VAL A 124 6.38 9.17 7.43
CA VAL A 124 7.18 7.92 7.50
C VAL A 124 6.65 6.84 6.56
N ARG A 125 6.33 7.25 5.33
CA ARG A 125 5.83 6.35 4.29
C ARG A 125 6.85 6.25 3.18
N PHE A 126 6.91 5.08 2.57
CA PHE A 126 7.80 4.83 1.46
C PHE A 126 7.03 4.28 0.27
N MET A 127 7.44 4.69 -0.93
CA MET A 127 6.82 4.23 -2.16
C MET A 127 7.88 3.89 -3.22
N LYS A 128 7.73 2.73 -3.86
CA LYS A 128 8.39 2.41 -5.13
C LYS A 128 7.35 2.52 -6.22
N ALA A 129 7.63 3.29 -7.26
CA ALA A 129 6.77 3.34 -8.43
C ALA A 129 7.61 3.15 -9.69
N ALA A 130 7.14 2.28 -10.58
CA ALA A 130 7.69 2.13 -11.90
C ALA A 130 6.60 1.88 -12.93
N TYR A 131 6.95 2.09 -14.19
CA TYR A 131 6.05 1.86 -15.31
C TYR A 131 6.77 1.29 -16.52
N VAL A 132 5.95 0.71 -17.40
CA VAL A 132 6.28 0.35 -18.77
C VAL A 132 5.42 1.21 -19.70
N ASP A 133 6.03 1.81 -20.72
CA ASP A 133 5.27 2.42 -21.82
C ASP A 133 4.76 1.30 -22.75
N ASN A 134 3.45 1.23 -22.92
CA ASN A 134 2.81 0.20 -23.73
C ASN A 134 2.86 0.51 -25.25
N GLY A 135 3.32 1.70 -25.64
CA GLY A 135 3.45 2.13 -27.04
C GLY A 135 2.13 2.51 -27.72
N ASP A 136 1.02 2.50 -26.98
CA ASP A 136 -0.34 2.82 -27.44
C ASP A 136 -0.92 4.08 -26.77
N GLY A 137 -0.05 4.87 -26.12
CA GLY A 137 -0.48 6.03 -25.35
C GLY A 137 -0.90 5.72 -23.92
N THR A 138 -0.64 4.50 -23.44
CA THR A 138 -0.88 4.09 -22.05
C THR A 138 0.40 3.65 -21.33
N LEU A 139 0.39 3.73 -20.00
CA LEU A 139 1.46 3.20 -19.15
C LEU A 139 0.92 2.06 -18.29
N THR A 140 1.62 0.92 -18.23
CA THR A 140 1.37 -0.08 -17.18
C THR A 140 2.20 0.29 -15.96
N VAL A 141 1.55 0.57 -14.83
CA VAL A 141 2.16 1.12 -13.62
C VAL A 141 2.12 0.10 -12.49
N TYR A 142 3.24 -0.02 -11.77
CA TYR A 142 3.44 -0.85 -10.60
C TYR A 142 3.84 0.02 -9.41
N ILE A 143 3.09 -0.04 -8.32
CA ILE A 143 3.39 0.70 -7.09
C ILE A 143 3.42 -0.24 -5.89
N ILE A 144 4.51 -0.18 -5.13
CA ILE A 144 4.59 -0.66 -3.76
C ILE A 144 4.55 0.55 -2.85
N TRP A 145 3.67 0.55 -1.85
CA TRP A 145 3.58 1.57 -0.83
C TRP A 145 3.58 0.90 0.54
N HIS A 146 4.26 1.48 1.53
CA HIS A 146 4.15 1.03 2.91
C HIS A 146 4.40 2.15 3.93
N GLU A 147 3.84 1.93 5.12
CA GLU A 147 4.21 2.64 6.34
C GLU A 147 5.53 2.05 6.90
N THR A 148 6.33 2.88 7.56
CA THR A 148 7.68 2.57 8.07
C THR A 148 7.88 3.12 9.46
#